data_AF-A0A0A0JYE4-F1
#
_entry.id   AF-A0A0A0JYE4-F1
#
_cell.length_a   1.000
_cell.length_b   1.000
_cell.length_c   1.000
_cell.angle_alpha   90.00
_cell.angle_beta   90.00
_cell.angle_gamma   90.00
#
_symmetry.space_group_name_H-M   'P 1'
#
loop_
_entity.id
_entity.type
_entity.pdbx_description
1 polymer ?
#
loop_
_entity_poly.entity_id
_entity_poly.type
_entity_poly.pdbx_seq_one_letter_code
_entity_poly.pdbx_strand_id
1 'polypeptide(L)'
;MPAHDEVHQTHDQRRLAHPTPPGAALDQVFQVASSLQTAMNSVIEGKPAAVRTAVTALLAEGHLLIEDVPGVGKTMLAKTLGRCIDSSVRRVQFTPDLLPSDITGVSVYNQDVRDFEFRPGAIFANVVVGDEINRASPKTQSALLESMEEAQVTVDGTTYALPRPFMVLATQNPIEMEGTYPLPEAQRDRFMARISMGYPSARSEVEMLDTHGSRSPLEDLRPVTDAATVTQMIDAVRRVHASQALKQYVVDVTQATRTSSALRLGASPRASLHLLRASRAHAALAGRDHVLPDDVQSMTVPVLAHRLMLTGESQLAHRSAADILTDLLQRVRVPAPTR
;
A
#
# COMPACT_ATOMS: atom_id res chain seq x y z
N MET A 1 4.38 47.02 46.34
CA MET A 1 5.22 45.82 46.60
C MET A 1 4.37 44.81 47.36
N PRO A 2 4.41 43.51 47.02
CA PRO A 2 3.99 42.93 45.75
C PRO A 2 2.91 41.84 45.93
N ALA A 3 2.37 41.40 44.79
CA ALA A 3 1.35 40.36 44.63
C ALA A 3 1.89 38.96 44.92
N HIS A 4 1.00 38.08 45.41
CA HIS A 4 1.22 36.64 45.49
C HIS A 4 0.78 35.99 44.17
N ASP A 5 1.76 35.57 43.36
CA ASP A 5 1.58 34.60 42.27
C ASP A 5 1.97 33.21 42.79
N GLU A 6 0.99 32.32 42.95
CA GLU A 6 1.21 30.89 43.15
C GLU A 6 1.44 30.22 41.78
N VAL A 7 2.70 29.88 41.51
CA VAL A 7 3.10 29.08 40.35
C VAL A 7 2.77 27.62 40.62
N HIS A 8 1.73 27.12 39.96
CA HIS A 8 1.40 25.70 39.91
C HIS A 8 2.42 24.98 39.00
N GLN A 9 3.40 24.30 39.59
CA GLN A 9 4.31 23.41 38.87
C GLN A 9 3.60 22.07 38.58
N THR A 10 3.12 21.89 37.35
CA THR A 10 2.64 20.60 36.86
C THR A 10 3.84 19.74 36.45
N HIS A 11 4.03 18.60 37.13
CA HIS A 11 5.03 17.60 36.78
C HIS A 11 4.70 16.93 35.43
N ASP A 12 5.44 17.28 34.38
CA ASP A 12 5.46 16.59 33.09
C ASP A 12 6.26 15.28 33.22
N GLN A 13 5.58 14.18 33.60
CA GLN A 13 6.13 12.83 33.52
C GLN A 13 6.05 12.32 32.08
N ARG A 14 6.99 12.77 31.24
CA ARG A 14 7.30 12.06 29.99
C ARG A 14 7.85 10.67 30.34
N ARG A 15 7.02 9.64 30.20
CA ARG A 15 7.48 8.24 30.13
C ARG A 15 8.45 8.14 28.96
N LEU A 16 9.75 8.08 29.28
CA LEU A 16 10.78 7.66 28.33
C LEU A 16 10.45 6.24 27.89
N ALA A 17 10.02 6.08 26.64
CA ALA A 17 9.83 4.78 26.02
C ALA A 17 11.20 4.07 26.00
N HIS A 18 11.33 3.00 26.78
CA HIS A 18 12.50 2.12 26.68
C HIS A 18 12.53 1.51 25.27
N PRO A 19 13.70 1.47 24.60
CA PRO A 19 13.79 0.80 23.31
C PRO A 19 13.48 -0.69 23.48
N THR A 20 12.39 -1.13 22.87
CA THR A 20 12.02 -2.55 22.79
C THR A 20 13.19 -3.32 22.16
N PRO A 21 13.67 -4.42 22.77
CA PRO A 21 14.75 -5.20 22.19
C PRO A 21 14.36 -5.69 20.79
N PRO A 22 15.30 -5.78 19.83
CA PRO A 22 14.99 -6.05 18.42
C PRO A 22 14.11 -7.29 18.19
N GLY A 23 14.32 -8.35 18.98
CA GLY A 23 13.50 -9.57 18.92
C GLY A 23 12.05 -9.36 19.35
N ALA A 24 11.81 -8.66 20.46
CA ALA A 24 10.46 -8.39 20.96
C ALA A 24 9.65 -7.48 20.01
N ALA A 25 10.33 -6.60 19.27
CA ALA A 25 9.68 -5.78 18.25
C ALA A 25 9.20 -6.60 17.05
N LEU A 26 9.94 -7.64 16.63
CA LEU A 26 9.53 -8.53 15.54
C LEU A 26 8.46 -9.52 15.96
N ASP A 27 8.49 -10.00 17.19
CA ASP A 27 7.40 -10.81 17.75
C ASP A 27 6.08 -10.04 17.73
N GLN A 28 6.11 -8.76 18.13
CA GLN A 28 4.95 -7.88 18.03
C GLN A 28 4.47 -7.73 16.57
N VAL A 29 5.39 -7.54 15.62
CA VAL A 29 5.04 -7.47 14.19
C VAL A 29 4.33 -8.74 13.75
N PHE A 30 4.87 -9.91 14.06
CA PHE A 30 4.32 -11.20 13.66
C PHE A 30 2.91 -11.43 14.26
N GLN A 31 2.73 -11.15 15.55
CA GLN A 31 1.45 -11.36 16.25
C GLN A 31 0.35 -10.42 15.73
N VAL A 32 0.66 -9.12 15.64
CA VAL A 32 -0.32 -8.13 15.18
C VAL A 32 -0.65 -8.35 13.70
N ALA A 33 0.35 -8.66 12.87
CA ALA A 33 0.09 -8.91 11.46
C ALA A 33 -0.68 -10.21 11.21
N SER A 34 -0.43 -11.26 11.98
CA SER A 34 -1.24 -12.49 11.95
C SER A 34 -2.70 -12.21 12.35
N SER A 35 -2.91 -11.34 13.35
CA SER A 35 -4.23 -10.90 13.77
C SER A 35 -4.93 -10.09 12.66
N LEU A 36 -4.21 -9.16 12.02
CA LEU A 36 -4.70 -8.41 10.85
C LEU A 36 -5.11 -9.35 9.71
N GLN A 37 -4.25 -10.30 9.34
CA GLN A 37 -4.53 -11.25 8.28
C GLN A 37 -5.74 -12.14 8.62
N THR A 38 -5.85 -12.60 9.86
CA THR A 38 -6.99 -13.41 10.31
C THR A 38 -8.30 -12.62 10.24
N ALA A 39 -8.30 -11.39 10.77
CA ALA A 39 -9.45 -10.49 10.71
C ALA A 39 -9.86 -10.20 9.25
N MET A 40 -8.90 -9.90 8.37
CA MET A 40 -9.18 -9.63 6.96
C MET A 40 -9.70 -10.86 6.22
N ASN A 41 -9.14 -12.05 6.45
CA ASN A 41 -9.59 -13.29 5.82
C ASN A 41 -10.98 -13.74 6.30
N SER A 42 -11.46 -13.25 7.45
CA SER A 42 -12.84 -13.48 7.89
C SER A 42 -13.89 -12.74 7.06
N VAL A 43 -13.48 -11.70 6.32
CA VAL A 43 -14.35 -10.93 5.42
C VAL A 43 -14.03 -11.21 3.96
N ILE A 44 -12.76 -11.49 3.64
CA ILE A 44 -12.27 -11.75 2.28
C ILE A 44 -12.01 -13.25 2.11
N GLU A 45 -13.01 -13.97 1.61
CA GLU A 45 -12.97 -15.41 1.45
C GLU A 45 -12.06 -15.86 0.29
N GLY A 46 -11.26 -16.90 0.53
CA GLY A 46 -10.49 -17.58 -0.51
C GLY A 46 -9.33 -16.79 -1.13
N LYS A 47 -8.96 -15.62 -0.59
CA LYS A 47 -7.89 -14.75 -1.14
C LYS A 47 -6.75 -14.40 -0.14
N PRO A 48 -6.14 -15.38 0.56
CA PRO A 48 -5.11 -15.10 1.57
C PRO A 48 -3.84 -14.44 0.98
N ALA A 49 -3.53 -14.66 -0.30
CA ALA A 49 -2.41 -14.02 -0.97
C ALA A 49 -2.62 -12.51 -1.19
N ALA A 50 -3.84 -12.09 -1.54
CA ALA A 50 -4.20 -10.69 -1.69
C ALA A 50 -4.13 -9.95 -0.35
N VAL A 51 -4.70 -10.56 0.70
CA VAL A 51 -4.63 -10.06 2.08
C VAL A 51 -3.19 -9.92 2.54
N ARG A 52 -2.36 -10.96 2.38
CA ARG A 52 -0.94 -10.90 2.73
C ARG A 52 -0.22 -9.78 2.00
N THR A 53 -0.47 -9.61 0.69
CA THR A 53 0.17 -8.55 -0.11
C THR A 53 -0.26 -7.15 0.34
N ALA A 54 -1.52 -6.96 0.72
CA ALA A 54 -2.02 -5.69 1.26
C ALA A 54 -1.33 -5.34 2.60
N VAL A 55 -1.20 -6.32 3.52
CA VAL A 55 -0.49 -6.12 4.79
C VAL A 55 1.01 -5.89 4.55
N THR A 56 1.64 -6.61 3.61
CA THR A 56 3.03 -6.36 3.19
C THR A 56 3.20 -4.93 2.71
N ALA A 57 2.31 -4.44 1.84
CA ALA A 57 2.37 -3.09 1.31
C ALA A 57 2.22 -2.04 2.42
N LEU A 58 1.28 -2.23 3.36
CA LEU A 58 1.12 -1.36 4.53
C LEU A 58 2.42 -1.26 5.35
N LEU A 59 2.99 -2.39 5.75
CA LEU A 59 4.19 -2.43 6.60
C LEU A 59 5.47 -2.01 5.87
N ALA A 60 5.47 -2.11 4.54
CA ALA A 60 6.52 -1.58 3.70
C ALA A 60 6.35 -0.08 3.39
N GLU A 61 5.27 0.57 3.88
CA GLU A 61 4.84 1.94 3.54
C GLU A 61 4.73 2.16 2.03
N GLY A 62 4.01 1.25 1.37
CA GLY A 62 3.69 1.31 -0.04
C GLY A 62 2.21 1.46 -0.29
N HIS A 63 1.88 1.99 -1.47
CA HIS A 63 0.51 2.07 -1.95
C HIS A 63 0.16 0.84 -2.80
N LEU A 64 -1.11 0.45 -2.79
CA LEU A 64 -1.59 -0.76 -3.45
C LEU A 64 -2.58 -0.41 -4.56
N LEU A 65 -2.35 -0.99 -5.73
CA LEU A 65 -3.25 -0.90 -6.88
C LEU A 65 -4.01 -2.22 -7.03
N ILE A 66 -5.34 -2.14 -7.10
CA ILE A 66 -6.23 -3.29 -7.26
C ILE A 66 -6.85 -3.21 -8.65
N GLU A 67 -6.37 -4.05 -9.56
CA GLU A 67 -6.84 -4.12 -10.95
C GLU A 67 -7.69 -5.38 -11.14
N ASP A 68 -8.97 -5.21 -11.44
CA ASP A 68 -9.84 -6.35 -11.74
C ASP A 68 -11.16 -5.97 -12.40
N VAL A 69 -11.94 -6.97 -12.82
CA VAL A 69 -13.31 -6.81 -13.32
C VAL A 69 -14.29 -6.37 -12.21
N PRO A 70 -15.43 -5.76 -12.54
CA PRO A 70 -16.44 -5.37 -11.54
C PRO A 70 -16.94 -6.55 -10.69
N GLY A 71 -17.33 -6.28 -9.44
CA GLY A 71 -18.00 -7.26 -8.57
C GLY A 71 -17.11 -8.20 -7.75
N VAL A 72 -15.78 -8.21 -7.93
CA VAL A 72 -14.86 -9.17 -7.28
C VAL A 72 -14.29 -8.73 -5.92
N GLY A 73 -15.02 -7.91 -5.17
CA GLY A 73 -14.64 -7.57 -3.78
C GLY A 73 -13.43 -6.63 -3.60
N LYS A 74 -12.99 -5.92 -4.65
CA LYS A 74 -11.88 -4.94 -4.58
C LYS A 74 -12.06 -3.90 -3.47
N THR A 75 -13.23 -3.26 -3.45
CA THR A 75 -13.60 -2.26 -2.43
C THR A 75 -13.77 -2.90 -1.05
N MET A 76 -14.17 -4.18 -0.97
CA MET A 76 -14.26 -4.91 0.29
C MET A 76 -12.88 -5.09 0.92
N LEU A 77 -11.85 -5.48 0.16
CA LEU A 77 -10.49 -5.59 0.69
C LEU A 77 -10.01 -4.26 1.28
N ALA A 78 -10.24 -3.16 0.55
CA ALA A 78 -9.80 -1.84 0.97
C ALA A 78 -10.53 -1.35 2.25
N LYS A 79 -11.84 -1.55 2.32
CA LYS A 79 -12.65 -1.23 3.51
C LYS A 79 -12.28 -2.09 4.72
N THR A 80 -12.03 -3.38 4.49
CA THR A 80 -11.66 -4.34 5.55
C THR A 80 -10.34 -3.95 6.18
N LEU A 81 -9.31 -3.63 5.37
CA LEU A 81 -8.02 -3.18 5.90
C LEU A 81 -8.17 -1.91 6.76
N GLY A 82 -8.94 -0.93 6.28
CA GLY A 82 -9.21 0.30 7.03
C GLY A 82 -9.96 0.08 8.33
N ARG A 83 -10.86 -0.91 8.40
CA ARG A 83 -11.61 -1.27 9.62
C ARG A 83 -10.78 -2.07 10.63
N CYS A 84 -9.79 -2.83 10.17
CA CYS A 84 -8.90 -3.59 11.05
C CYS A 84 -7.94 -2.72 11.86
N ILE A 85 -7.75 -1.45 11.48
CA ILE A 85 -6.81 -0.52 12.12
C ILE A 85 -7.61 0.65 12.67
N ASP A 86 -7.49 0.92 13.97
CA ASP A 86 -8.04 2.12 14.58
C ASP A 86 -7.25 3.34 14.09
N SER A 87 -7.76 3.92 13.00
CA SER A 87 -7.10 4.96 12.23
C SER A 87 -8.12 5.72 11.40
N SER A 88 -7.71 6.89 10.90
CA SER A 88 -8.56 7.67 9.99
C SER A 88 -8.64 6.99 8.62
N VAL A 89 -9.85 6.77 8.13
CA VAL A 89 -10.11 6.20 6.80
C VAL A 89 -10.95 7.18 6.00
N ARG A 90 -10.52 7.49 4.78
CA ARG A 90 -11.32 8.28 3.82
C ARG A 90 -11.52 7.49 2.54
N ARG A 91 -12.75 7.53 2.02
CA ARG A 91 -13.10 6.94 0.73
C ARG A 91 -13.35 8.05 -0.27
N VAL A 92 -12.77 7.90 -1.46
CA VAL A 92 -12.94 8.80 -2.59
C VAL A 92 -13.41 7.97 -3.77
N GLN A 93 -14.55 8.34 -4.34
CA GLN A 93 -14.96 7.84 -5.65
C GLN A 93 -14.37 8.77 -6.69
N PHE A 94 -13.56 8.24 -7.60
CA PHE A 94 -13.00 9.02 -8.68
C PHE A 94 -14.05 9.17 -9.79
N THR A 95 -14.34 10.42 -10.14
CA THR A 95 -15.31 10.79 -11.16
C THR A 95 -14.70 11.87 -12.07
N PRO A 96 -15.23 12.06 -13.30
CA PRO A 96 -14.66 13.03 -14.25
C PRO A 96 -14.67 14.48 -13.73
N ASP A 97 -15.58 14.81 -12.83
CA ASP A 97 -15.78 16.13 -12.21
C ASP A 97 -14.97 16.35 -10.93
N LEU A 98 -14.34 15.29 -10.38
CA LEU A 98 -13.53 15.39 -9.16
C LEU A 98 -12.32 16.31 -9.37
N LEU A 99 -12.20 17.34 -8.53
CA LEU A 99 -11.16 18.34 -8.65
C LEU A 99 -9.89 17.93 -7.87
N PRO A 100 -8.70 18.40 -8.27
CA PRO A 100 -7.48 18.20 -7.48
C PRO A 100 -7.62 18.68 -6.03
N SER A 101 -8.31 19.80 -5.81
CA SER A 101 -8.57 20.37 -4.48
C SER A 101 -9.42 19.48 -3.58
N ASP A 102 -10.27 18.60 -4.14
CA ASP A 102 -11.03 17.63 -3.34
C ASP A 102 -10.11 16.57 -2.74
N ILE A 103 -8.97 16.30 -3.40
CA ILE A 103 -7.92 15.39 -2.93
C ILE A 103 -6.99 16.11 -1.96
N THR A 104 -6.39 17.22 -2.39
CA THR A 104 -5.31 17.93 -1.68
C THR A 104 -5.80 18.93 -0.64
N GLY A 105 -7.05 19.36 -0.72
CA GLY A 105 -7.59 20.44 0.12
C GLY A 105 -7.46 21.81 -0.55
N VAL A 106 -8.04 22.80 0.11
CA VAL A 106 -8.15 24.19 -0.36
C VAL A 106 -8.14 25.14 0.83
N SER A 107 -7.60 26.35 0.64
CA SER A 107 -7.72 27.43 1.63
C SER A 107 -9.02 28.19 1.39
N VAL A 108 -9.86 28.29 2.42
CA VAL A 108 -11.15 28.99 2.36
C VAL A 108 -11.07 30.22 3.25
N TYR A 109 -11.47 31.38 2.73
CA TYR A 109 -11.55 32.60 3.53
C TYR A 109 -12.66 32.49 4.57
N ASN A 110 -12.29 32.52 5.84
CA ASN A 110 -13.21 32.50 6.97
C ASN A 110 -13.54 33.94 7.38
N GLN A 111 -14.80 34.35 7.19
CA GLN A 111 -15.24 35.74 7.40
C GLN A 111 -15.21 36.17 8.87
N ASP A 112 -15.37 35.23 9.80
CA ASP A 112 -15.44 35.52 11.24
C ASP A 112 -14.06 35.92 11.78
N VAL A 113 -13.02 35.17 11.39
CA VAL A 113 -11.62 35.43 11.77
C VAL A 113 -10.87 36.31 10.75
N ARG A 114 -11.50 36.60 9.61
CA ARG A 114 -10.93 37.36 8.48
C ARG A 114 -9.59 36.82 7.97
N ASP A 115 -9.45 35.50 8.00
CA ASP A 115 -8.22 34.80 7.62
C ASP A 115 -8.52 33.59 6.72
N PHE A 116 -7.50 33.09 6.01
CA PHE A 116 -7.62 31.88 5.19
C PHE A 116 -7.41 30.63 6.06
N GLU A 117 -8.43 29.78 6.15
CA GLU A 117 -8.39 28.52 6.88
C GLU A 117 -8.23 27.36 5.89
N PHE A 118 -7.23 26.51 6.12
CA PHE A 118 -7.04 25.32 5.31
C PHE A 118 -8.11 24.27 5.60
N ARG A 119 -8.82 23.84 4.56
CA ARG A 119 -9.75 22.71 4.60
C ARG A 119 -9.05 21.47 4.03
N PRO A 120 -8.71 20.46 4.85
CA PRO A 120 -7.97 19.30 4.39
C PRO A 120 -8.82 18.44 3.45
N GLY A 121 -8.25 18.13 2.29
CA GLY A 121 -8.85 17.26 1.28
C GLY A 121 -8.90 15.80 1.71
N ALA A 122 -9.39 14.95 0.81
CA ALA A 122 -9.60 13.53 1.11
C ALA A 122 -8.33 12.74 1.41
N ILE A 123 -7.15 13.26 1.03
CA ILE A 123 -5.87 12.56 1.24
C ILE A 123 -5.38 12.60 2.69
N PHE A 124 -5.93 13.48 3.53
CA PHE A 124 -5.59 13.60 4.95
C PHE A 124 -6.29 12.54 5.79
N ALA A 125 -5.86 11.29 5.61
CA ALA A 125 -6.26 10.13 6.38
C ALA A 125 -5.14 9.07 6.37
N ASN A 126 -5.13 8.17 7.35
CA ASN A 126 -4.14 7.09 7.42
C ASN A 126 -4.33 6.09 6.28
N VAL A 127 -5.59 5.78 5.95
CA VAL A 127 -5.95 4.91 4.84
C VAL A 127 -6.90 5.64 3.91
N VAL A 128 -6.50 5.77 2.64
CA VAL A 128 -7.32 6.40 1.60
C VAL A 128 -7.71 5.35 0.57
N VAL A 129 -9.01 5.11 0.43
CA VAL A 129 -9.58 4.19 -0.55
C VAL A 129 -10.04 5.00 -1.76
N GLY A 130 -9.32 4.89 -2.87
CA GLY A 130 -9.65 5.54 -4.13
C GLY A 130 -10.31 4.55 -5.09
N ASP A 131 -11.62 4.64 -5.27
CA ASP A 131 -12.33 3.76 -6.21
C ASP A 131 -12.29 4.35 -7.63
N GLU A 132 -11.97 3.51 -8.62
CA GLU A 132 -12.00 3.83 -10.06
C GLU A 132 -11.11 5.01 -10.46
N ILE A 133 -9.85 5.02 -10.01
CA ILE A 133 -8.91 6.13 -10.21
C ILE A 133 -8.73 6.55 -11.68
N ASN A 134 -8.98 5.62 -12.61
CA ASN A 134 -8.96 5.84 -14.05
C ASN A 134 -10.13 6.70 -14.56
N ARG A 135 -11.14 7.02 -13.75
CA ARG A 135 -12.26 7.88 -14.16
C ARG A 135 -12.03 9.38 -13.94
N ALA A 136 -11.06 9.76 -13.11
CA ALA A 136 -10.76 11.17 -12.90
C ALA A 136 -9.78 11.71 -13.94
N SER A 137 -9.78 13.04 -14.10
CA SER A 137 -8.85 13.74 -14.98
C SER A 137 -7.37 13.45 -14.64
N PRO A 138 -6.44 13.53 -15.62
CA PRO A 138 -5.00 13.39 -15.36
C PRO A 138 -4.45 14.37 -14.31
N LYS A 139 -5.08 15.54 -14.13
CA LYS A 139 -4.68 16.52 -13.11
C LYS A 139 -5.04 16.03 -11.71
N THR A 140 -6.24 15.49 -11.53
CA THR A 140 -6.72 14.92 -10.26
C THR A 140 -5.93 13.67 -9.89
N GLN A 141 -5.63 12.81 -10.88
CA GLN A 141 -4.74 11.66 -10.69
C GLN A 141 -3.35 12.11 -10.23
N SER A 142 -2.77 13.12 -10.89
CA SER A 142 -1.45 13.66 -10.51
C SER A 142 -1.43 14.17 -9.07
N ALA A 143 -2.48 14.89 -8.63
CA ALA A 143 -2.57 15.41 -7.27
C ALA A 143 -2.56 14.31 -6.19
N LEU A 144 -3.26 13.20 -6.43
CA LEU A 144 -3.19 12.01 -5.57
C LEU A 144 -1.79 11.41 -5.55
N LEU A 145 -1.21 11.22 -6.73
CA LEU A 145 0.07 10.52 -6.92
C LEU A 145 1.28 11.31 -6.41
N GLU A 146 1.23 12.63 -6.48
CA GLU A 146 2.23 13.52 -5.88
C GLU A 146 2.17 13.42 -4.35
N SER A 147 0.96 13.46 -3.78
CA SER A 147 0.76 13.27 -2.34
C SER A 147 1.27 11.91 -1.85
N MET A 148 1.14 10.86 -2.67
CA MET A 148 1.70 9.53 -2.41
C MET A 148 3.22 9.51 -2.36
N GLU A 149 3.89 10.23 -3.27
CA GLU A 149 5.36 10.22 -3.34
C GLU A 149 5.98 11.10 -2.24
N GLU A 150 5.40 12.28 -1.99
CA GLU A 150 5.97 13.29 -1.11
C GLU A 150 5.52 13.13 0.35
N ALA A 151 4.46 12.36 0.61
CA ALA A 151 3.82 12.21 1.92
C ALA A 151 3.43 13.55 2.59
N GLN A 152 3.21 14.57 1.77
CA GLN A 152 2.81 15.92 2.17
C GLN A 152 2.07 16.59 1.02
N VAL A 153 1.36 17.67 1.32
CA VAL A 153 0.64 18.48 0.34
C VAL A 153 0.98 19.95 0.58
N THR A 154 1.27 20.68 -0.49
CA THR A 154 1.49 22.14 -0.41
C THR A 154 0.32 22.88 -1.05
N VAL A 155 -0.33 23.74 -0.28
CA VAL A 155 -1.42 24.62 -0.72
C VAL A 155 -1.09 26.05 -0.31
N ASP A 156 -1.16 26.98 -1.26
CA ASP A 156 -0.88 28.41 -1.06
C ASP A 156 0.45 28.70 -0.33
N GLY A 157 1.49 27.94 -0.67
CA GLY A 157 2.83 28.09 -0.09
C GLY A 157 3.01 27.49 1.31
N THR A 158 1.96 26.92 1.90
CA THR A 158 2.04 26.19 3.17
C THR A 158 2.02 24.69 2.93
N THR A 159 2.96 23.97 3.54
CA THR A 159 3.10 22.51 3.42
C THR A 159 2.50 21.81 4.64
N TYR A 160 1.64 20.83 4.38
CA TYR A 160 0.95 20.03 5.37
C TYR A 160 1.38 18.56 5.24
N ALA A 161 1.94 18.00 6.30
CA ALA A 161 2.34 16.59 6.33
C ALA A 161 1.13 15.66 6.41
N LEU A 162 1.20 14.51 5.72
CA LEU A 162 0.19 13.45 5.82
C LEU A 162 0.41 12.60 7.07
N PRO A 163 -0.66 12.01 7.65
CA PRO A 163 -0.55 11.22 8.87
C PRO A 163 0.25 9.93 8.63
N ARG A 164 1.06 9.46 9.60
CA ARG A 164 1.71 8.13 9.53
C ARG A 164 0.96 7.11 10.40
N PRO A 165 0.73 5.87 9.92
CA PRO A 165 0.99 5.39 8.56
C PRO A 165 0.06 6.07 7.54
N PHE A 166 0.54 6.18 6.29
CA PHE A 166 -0.22 6.69 5.14
C PHE A 166 -0.23 5.64 4.03
N MET A 167 -1.40 5.13 3.67
CA MET A 167 -1.57 4.15 2.61
C MET A 167 -2.72 4.55 1.69
N VAL A 168 -2.49 4.41 0.38
CA VAL A 168 -3.53 4.58 -0.65
C VAL A 168 -3.82 3.20 -1.24
N LEU A 169 -5.11 2.84 -1.22
CA LEU A 169 -5.67 1.64 -1.83
C LEU A 169 -6.49 2.11 -3.03
N ALA A 170 -5.91 2.02 -4.22
CA ALA A 170 -6.56 2.48 -5.44
C ALA A 170 -7.14 1.30 -6.21
N THR A 171 -8.37 1.42 -6.70
CA THR A 171 -8.97 0.44 -7.62
C THR A 171 -9.06 1.03 -9.02
N GLN A 172 -8.85 0.20 -10.04
CA GLN A 172 -9.16 0.56 -11.42
C GLN A 172 -9.75 -0.63 -12.17
N ASN A 173 -10.60 -0.35 -13.14
CA ASN A 173 -11.23 -1.34 -13.99
C ASN A 173 -10.63 -1.29 -15.41
N PRO A 174 -9.96 -2.34 -15.88
CA PRO A 174 -9.24 -2.30 -17.15
C PRO A 174 -10.12 -2.34 -18.40
N ILE A 175 -11.42 -2.65 -18.29
CA ILE A 175 -12.32 -2.93 -19.44
C ILE A 175 -13.32 -1.77 -19.71
N GLU A 176 -13.23 -0.64 -19.00
CA GLU A 176 -14.11 0.49 -19.26
C GLU A 176 -13.78 1.19 -20.59
N MET A 177 -14.77 1.25 -21.49
CA MET A 177 -14.57 1.69 -22.88
C MET A 177 -14.83 3.18 -23.13
N GLU A 178 -15.47 3.91 -22.21
CA GLU A 178 -15.76 5.33 -22.37
C GLU A 178 -15.43 6.15 -21.11
N GLY A 179 -14.84 7.33 -21.31
CA GLY A 179 -14.65 8.32 -20.24
C GLY A 179 -13.54 8.02 -19.23
N THR A 180 -12.64 7.08 -19.52
CA THR A 180 -11.51 6.74 -18.63
C THR A 180 -10.16 7.23 -19.15
N TYR A 181 -9.33 7.68 -18.22
CA TYR A 181 -7.94 8.05 -18.39
C TYR A 181 -7.06 6.96 -17.73
N PRO A 182 -6.51 6.00 -18.50
CA PRO A 182 -5.65 4.98 -17.93
C PRO A 182 -4.41 5.62 -17.32
N LEU A 183 -3.95 5.09 -16.19
CA LEU A 183 -2.72 5.56 -15.58
C LEU A 183 -1.53 5.31 -16.53
N PRO A 184 -0.78 6.35 -16.91
CA PRO A 184 0.52 6.20 -17.55
C PRO A 184 1.45 5.30 -16.72
N GLU A 185 2.41 4.65 -17.38
CA GLU A 185 3.37 3.77 -16.71
C GLU A 185 4.12 4.47 -15.56
N ALA A 186 4.60 5.69 -15.79
CA ALA A 186 5.29 6.49 -14.77
C ALA A 186 4.42 6.78 -13.53
N GLN A 187 3.10 6.76 -13.68
CA GLN A 187 2.15 6.90 -12.58
C GLN A 187 1.92 5.57 -11.86
N ARG A 188 1.77 4.46 -12.61
CA ARG A 188 1.66 3.11 -12.05
C ARG A 188 2.89 2.71 -11.24
N ASP A 189 4.07 3.18 -11.62
CA ASP A 189 5.34 2.90 -10.94
C ASP A 189 5.34 3.33 -9.46
N ARG A 190 4.55 4.36 -9.11
CA ARG A 190 4.41 4.87 -7.73
C ARG A 190 3.65 3.91 -6.81
N PHE A 191 2.81 3.03 -7.35
CA PHE A 191 2.21 1.97 -6.56
C PHE A 191 3.24 0.88 -6.28
N MET A 192 3.41 0.51 -5.01
CA MET A 192 4.39 -0.50 -4.61
C MET A 192 4.05 -1.85 -5.22
N ALA A 193 2.80 -2.28 -5.06
CA ALA A 193 2.31 -3.55 -5.54
C ALA A 193 0.99 -3.41 -6.28
N ARG A 194 0.75 -4.37 -7.18
CA ARG A 194 -0.53 -4.56 -7.84
C ARG A 194 -1.06 -5.96 -7.53
N ILE A 195 -2.32 -6.03 -7.14
CA ILE A 195 -3.04 -7.29 -6.95
C ILE A 195 -4.24 -7.37 -7.88
N SER A 196 -4.64 -8.61 -8.17
CA SER A 196 -5.93 -8.97 -8.75
C SER A 196 -6.63 -9.88 -7.76
N MET A 197 -7.93 -9.65 -7.57
CA MET A 197 -8.79 -10.49 -6.74
C MET A 197 -9.19 -11.74 -7.52
N GLY A 198 -9.60 -11.60 -8.78
CA GLY A 198 -10.24 -12.65 -9.58
C GLY A 198 -11.58 -13.09 -9.00
N TYR A 199 -12.36 -13.84 -9.77
CA TYR A 199 -13.60 -14.41 -9.27
C TYR A 199 -13.34 -15.32 -8.04
N PRO A 200 -14.26 -15.34 -7.06
CA PRO A 200 -14.20 -16.33 -5.99
C PRO A 200 -14.22 -17.75 -6.56
N SER A 201 -13.74 -18.72 -5.78
CA SER A 201 -13.96 -20.13 -6.14
C SER A 201 -15.46 -20.45 -6.08
N ALA A 202 -15.96 -21.42 -6.84
CA ALA A 202 -17.37 -21.81 -6.78
C ALA A 202 -17.85 -22.10 -5.34
N ARG A 203 -16.98 -22.68 -4.51
CA ARG A 203 -17.26 -22.89 -3.08
C ARG A 203 -17.40 -21.58 -2.31
N SER A 204 -16.45 -20.67 -2.47
CA SER A 204 -16.50 -19.35 -1.83
C SER A 204 -17.68 -18.52 -2.35
N GLU A 205 -18.06 -18.68 -3.62
CA GLU A 205 -19.24 -18.02 -4.19
C GLU A 205 -20.54 -18.53 -3.55
N VAL A 206 -20.65 -19.84 -3.30
CA VAL A 206 -21.76 -20.41 -2.53
C VAL A 206 -21.77 -19.90 -1.08
N GLU A 207 -20.62 -19.91 -0.38
CA GLU A 207 -20.48 -19.37 0.99
C GLU A 207 -20.89 -17.88 1.05
N MET A 208 -20.52 -17.09 0.04
CA MET A 208 -20.94 -15.69 -0.11
C MET A 208 -22.46 -15.54 -0.33
N LEU A 209 -23.10 -16.43 -1.09
CA LEU A 209 -24.55 -16.42 -1.32
C LEU A 209 -25.33 -16.75 -0.05
N ASP A 210 -24.85 -17.72 0.74
CA ASP A 210 -25.44 -18.07 2.03
C ASP A 210 -25.33 -16.92 3.04
N THR A 211 -24.21 -16.19 3.00
CA THR A 211 -23.93 -15.06 3.90
C THR A 211 -24.66 -13.77 3.50
N HIS A 212 -24.94 -13.55 2.21
CA HIS A 212 -25.59 -12.34 1.68
C HIS A 212 -27.03 -12.08 2.20
N GLY A 213 -27.66 -13.06 2.86
CA GLY A 213 -28.95 -12.90 3.56
C GLY A 213 -28.84 -12.47 5.03
N SER A 214 -27.63 -12.39 5.58
CA SER A 214 -27.33 -12.07 6.97
C SER A 214 -26.45 -10.80 7.08
N ARG A 215 -26.27 -10.29 8.31
CA ARG A 215 -25.47 -9.08 8.60
C ARG A 215 -24.09 -9.16 7.91
N SER A 216 -23.62 -8.05 7.35
CA SER A 216 -22.32 -8.02 6.67
C SER A 216 -21.18 -8.28 7.66
N PRO A 217 -20.27 -9.24 7.40
CA PRO A 217 -19.11 -9.52 8.27
C PRO A 217 -18.24 -8.28 8.54
N LEU A 218 -18.27 -7.30 7.64
CA LEU A 218 -17.56 -6.02 7.79
C LEU A 218 -18.14 -5.15 8.92
N GLU A 219 -19.43 -5.28 9.25
CA GLU A 219 -20.08 -4.49 10.31
C GLU A 219 -19.67 -4.97 11.71
N ASP A 220 -19.43 -6.27 11.86
CA ASP A 220 -19.01 -6.88 13.13
C ASP A 220 -17.49 -6.79 13.34
N LEU A 221 -16.75 -6.37 12.31
CA LEU A 221 -15.30 -6.25 12.35
C LEU A 221 -14.86 -5.10 13.27
N ARG A 222 -14.08 -5.45 14.30
CA ARG A 222 -13.48 -4.49 15.23
C ARG A 222 -12.00 -4.28 14.90
N PRO A 223 -11.46 -3.08 15.17
CA PRO A 223 -10.03 -2.84 15.06
C PRO A 223 -9.23 -3.86 15.89
N VAL A 224 -8.18 -4.43 15.30
CA VAL A 224 -7.25 -5.36 15.96
C VAL A 224 -5.92 -4.70 16.34
N THR A 225 -5.70 -3.49 15.86
CA THR A 225 -4.52 -2.67 16.14
C THR A 225 -4.85 -1.18 15.93
N ASP A 226 -3.92 -0.29 16.21
CA ASP A 226 -4.05 1.16 16.01
C ASP A 226 -2.93 1.74 15.13
N ALA A 227 -3.10 2.98 14.68
CA ALA A 227 -2.13 3.68 13.83
C ALA A 227 -0.72 3.80 14.48
N ALA A 228 -0.65 3.98 15.79
CA ALA A 228 0.61 4.13 16.51
C ALA A 228 1.41 2.81 16.51
N THR A 229 0.73 1.69 16.75
CA THR A 229 1.28 0.33 16.72
C THR A 229 1.75 -0.02 15.31
N VAL A 230 0.95 0.28 14.29
CA VAL A 230 1.36 0.07 12.89
C VAL A 230 2.61 0.88 12.54
N THR A 231 2.74 2.12 13.04
CA THR A 231 3.96 2.94 12.86
C THR A 231 5.18 2.28 13.50
N GLN A 232 5.04 1.74 14.72
CA GLN A 232 6.13 1.01 15.39
C GLN A 232 6.52 -0.26 14.60
N MET A 233 5.54 -0.99 14.07
CA MET A 233 5.76 -2.16 13.22
C MET A 233 6.51 -1.81 11.94
N ILE A 234 6.14 -0.73 11.26
CA ILE A 234 6.84 -0.20 10.09
C ILE A 234 8.32 0.06 10.42
N ASP A 235 8.60 0.72 11.54
CA ASP A 235 9.97 1.02 11.96
C ASP A 235 10.76 -0.26 12.32
N ALA A 236 10.11 -1.28 12.86
CA ALA A 236 10.71 -2.60 13.06
C ALA A 236 11.02 -3.31 11.74
N VAL A 237 10.08 -3.32 10.79
CA VAL A 237 10.25 -3.91 9.44
C VAL A 237 11.39 -3.25 8.68
N ARG A 238 11.54 -1.92 8.78
CA ARG A 238 12.66 -1.17 8.17
C ARG A 238 14.03 -1.67 8.64
N ARG A 239 14.12 -2.20 9.86
CA ARG A 239 15.37 -2.73 10.46
C ARG A 239 15.67 -4.20 10.10
N VAL A 240 14.76 -4.90 9.43
CA VAL A 240 14.97 -6.28 8.97
C VAL A 240 16.20 -6.35 8.08
N HIS A 241 17.10 -7.26 8.41
CA HIS A 241 18.40 -7.38 7.76
C HIS A 241 18.26 -7.86 6.32
N ALA A 242 18.94 -7.15 5.41
CA ALA A 242 19.11 -7.59 4.02
C ALA A 242 20.61 -7.54 3.70
N SER A 243 21.18 -8.71 3.46
CA SER A 243 22.62 -8.85 3.17
C SER A 243 22.99 -8.16 1.86
N GLN A 244 24.27 -7.85 1.68
CA GLN A 244 24.74 -7.25 0.44
C GLN A 244 24.50 -8.16 -0.78
N ALA A 245 24.66 -9.48 -0.60
CA ALA A 245 24.36 -10.48 -1.62
C ALA A 245 22.88 -10.44 -2.03
N LEU A 246 21.97 -10.25 -1.08
CA LEU A 246 20.56 -10.15 -1.38
C LEU A 246 20.21 -8.81 -2.07
N LYS A 247 20.82 -7.69 -1.67
CA LYS A 247 20.65 -6.42 -2.38
C LYS A 247 21.14 -6.54 -3.83
N GLN A 248 22.25 -7.24 -4.07
CA GLN A 248 22.72 -7.54 -5.41
C GLN A 248 21.71 -8.42 -6.17
N TYR A 249 21.15 -9.44 -5.53
CA TYR A 249 20.10 -10.27 -6.13
C TYR A 249 18.86 -9.46 -6.56
N VAL A 250 18.41 -8.49 -5.74
CA VAL A 250 17.33 -7.57 -6.12
C VAL A 250 17.70 -6.76 -7.37
N VAL A 251 18.94 -6.25 -7.43
CA VAL A 251 19.44 -5.52 -8.61
C VAL A 251 19.46 -6.44 -9.83
N ASP A 252 19.99 -7.66 -9.70
CA ASP A 252 20.09 -8.63 -10.79
C ASP A 252 18.72 -9.01 -11.35
N VAL A 253 17.72 -9.23 -10.48
CA VAL A 253 16.32 -9.47 -10.90
C VAL A 253 15.80 -8.29 -11.70
N THR A 254 15.93 -7.06 -11.20
CA THR A 254 15.46 -5.88 -11.93
C THR A 254 16.24 -5.62 -13.21
N GLN A 255 17.55 -5.89 -13.23
CA GLN A 255 18.39 -5.74 -14.42
C GLN A 255 18.00 -6.74 -15.50
N ALA A 256 17.69 -7.99 -15.12
CA ALA A 256 17.21 -9.01 -16.05
C ALA A 256 15.93 -8.57 -16.78
N THR A 257 15.06 -7.79 -16.13
CA THR A 257 13.89 -7.21 -16.81
C THR A 257 14.25 -6.13 -17.83
N ARG A 258 15.32 -5.35 -17.58
CA ARG A 258 15.77 -4.27 -18.49
C ARG A 258 16.49 -4.79 -19.72
N THR A 259 17.13 -5.95 -19.62
CA THR A 259 17.87 -6.58 -20.72
C THR A 259 17.07 -7.66 -21.44
N SER A 260 15.85 -7.96 -21.00
CA SER A 260 15.00 -8.98 -21.62
C SER A 260 14.44 -8.49 -22.96
N SER A 261 14.63 -9.25 -24.03
CA SER A 261 14.04 -8.96 -25.35
C SER A 261 12.51 -9.06 -25.38
N ALA A 262 11.90 -9.71 -24.37
CA ALA A 262 10.44 -9.80 -24.26
C ALA A 262 9.80 -8.48 -23.78
N LEU A 263 10.59 -7.53 -23.29
CA LEU A 263 10.13 -6.30 -22.67
C LEU A 263 10.62 -5.08 -23.45
N ARG A 264 9.68 -4.19 -23.78
CA ARG A 264 9.96 -2.84 -24.30
C ARG A 264 10.44 -1.91 -23.18
N LEU A 265 9.94 -2.11 -21.96
CA LEU A 265 10.33 -1.35 -20.78
C LEU A 265 10.44 -2.29 -19.58
N GLY A 266 11.62 -2.28 -18.95
CA GLY A 266 11.93 -3.02 -17.74
C GLY A 266 11.64 -2.24 -16.45
N ALA A 267 11.95 -2.84 -15.31
CA ALA A 267 11.69 -2.26 -14.00
C ALA A 267 12.55 -1.01 -13.71
N SER A 268 11.95 0.05 -13.15
CA SER A 268 12.63 1.28 -12.73
C SER A 268 13.57 1.06 -11.54
N PRO A 269 14.47 2.02 -11.19
CA PRO A 269 15.20 1.98 -9.92
C PRO A 269 14.28 2.04 -8.68
N ARG A 270 13.16 2.79 -8.76
CA ARG A 270 12.13 2.81 -7.71
C ARG A 270 11.59 1.39 -7.47
N ALA A 271 11.43 0.61 -8.53
CA ALA A 271 10.98 -0.77 -8.43
C ALA A 271 11.92 -1.66 -7.61
N SER A 272 13.24 -1.49 -7.74
CA SER A 272 14.23 -2.21 -6.92
C SER A 272 14.08 -1.84 -5.43
N LEU A 273 13.85 -0.56 -5.10
CA LEU A 273 13.61 -0.11 -3.73
C LEU A 273 12.31 -0.69 -3.15
N HIS A 274 11.23 -0.66 -3.92
CA HIS A 274 9.95 -1.24 -3.54
C HIS A 274 10.05 -2.76 -3.34
N LEU A 275 10.78 -3.46 -4.20
CA LEU A 275 10.97 -4.90 -4.07
C LEU A 275 11.72 -5.24 -2.78
N LEU A 276 12.79 -4.51 -2.45
CA LEU A 276 13.53 -4.72 -1.19
C LEU A 276 12.68 -4.42 0.05
N ARG A 277 11.94 -3.31 0.06
CA ARG A 277 11.04 -2.93 1.17
C ARG A 277 9.95 -3.97 1.38
N ALA A 278 9.31 -4.40 0.30
CA ALA A 278 8.29 -5.44 0.34
C ALA A 278 8.86 -6.79 0.80
N SER A 279 10.08 -7.14 0.40
CA SER A 279 10.73 -8.38 0.84
C SER A 279 11.06 -8.37 2.34
N ARG A 280 11.45 -7.22 2.90
CA ARG A 280 11.62 -7.05 4.36
C ARG A 280 10.32 -7.22 5.12
N ALA A 281 9.24 -6.60 4.63
CA ALA A 281 7.92 -6.77 5.21
C ALA A 281 7.47 -8.24 5.13
N HIS A 282 7.66 -8.90 3.99
CA HIS A 282 7.34 -10.31 3.80
C HIS A 282 8.11 -11.22 4.78
N ALA A 283 9.41 -10.98 4.98
CA ALA A 283 10.22 -11.71 5.95
C ALA A 283 9.72 -11.52 7.39
N ALA A 284 9.40 -10.28 7.78
CA ALA A 284 8.88 -9.97 9.11
C ALA A 284 7.51 -10.60 9.38
N LEU A 285 6.64 -10.65 8.36
CA LEU A 285 5.36 -11.36 8.41
C LEU A 285 5.52 -12.87 8.60
N ALA A 286 6.67 -13.42 8.21
CA ALA A 286 7.06 -14.81 8.47
C ALA A 286 7.81 -14.99 9.80
N GLY A 287 7.87 -13.96 10.65
CA GLY A 287 8.57 -14.00 11.95
C GLY A 287 10.09 -13.98 11.84
N ARG A 288 10.65 -13.56 10.69
CA ARG A 288 12.10 -13.53 10.45
C ARG A 288 12.66 -12.12 10.53
N ASP A 289 13.85 -12.01 11.10
CA ASP A 289 14.63 -10.76 11.23
C ASP A 289 15.57 -10.48 10.04
N HIS A 290 15.62 -11.40 9.07
CA HIS A 290 16.42 -11.30 7.87
C HIS A 290 15.64 -11.78 6.64
N VAL A 291 15.95 -11.17 5.50
CA VAL A 291 15.31 -11.47 4.21
C VAL A 291 16.03 -12.65 3.52
N LEU A 292 15.24 -13.57 2.97
CA LEU A 292 15.69 -14.69 2.16
C LEU A 292 15.40 -14.44 0.67
N PRO A 293 16.08 -15.13 -0.26
CA PRO A 293 15.78 -15.01 -1.69
C PRO A 293 14.32 -15.30 -2.04
N ASP A 294 13.69 -16.24 -1.34
CA ASP A 294 12.29 -16.61 -1.53
C ASP A 294 11.32 -15.45 -1.25
N ASP A 295 11.68 -14.53 -0.34
CA ASP A 295 10.90 -13.31 -0.09
C ASP A 295 10.93 -12.38 -1.30
N VAL A 296 12.11 -12.22 -1.92
CA VAL A 296 12.30 -11.43 -3.14
C VAL A 296 11.51 -12.06 -4.28
N GLN A 297 11.60 -13.37 -4.46
CA GLN A 297 10.88 -14.09 -5.51
C GLN A 297 9.36 -13.96 -5.33
N SER A 298 8.86 -14.18 -4.11
CA SER A 298 7.43 -14.07 -3.77
C SER A 298 6.87 -12.68 -4.04
N MET A 299 7.67 -11.63 -3.80
CA MET A 299 7.26 -10.24 -4.04
C MET A 299 7.56 -9.75 -5.47
N THR A 300 8.27 -10.51 -6.29
CA THR A 300 8.67 -10.07 -7.65
C THR A 300 7.46 -9.80 -8.54
N VAL A 301 6.52 -10.74 -8.65
CA VAL A 301 5.34 -10.55 -9.52
C VAL A 301 4.43 -9.43 -9.00
N PRO A 302 4.02 -9.40 -7.70
CA PRO A 302 3.18 -8.33 -7.19
C PRO A 302 3.81 -6.94 -7.32
N VAL A 303 5.13 -6.81 -7.21
CA VAL A 303 5.82 -5.51 -7.21
C VAL A 303 6.25 -5.08 -8.61
N LEU A 304 6.64 -5.99 -9.50
CA LEU A 304 7.22 -5.63 -10.80
C LEU A 304 6.24 -5.71 -11.95
N ALA A 305 5.26 -6.63 -11.95
CA ALA A 305 4.50 -6.96 -13.16
C ALA A 305 3.76 -5.76 -13.78
N HIS A 306 3.24 -4.84 -12.96
CA HIS A 306 2.52 -3.65 -13.44
C HIS A 306 3.41 -2.53 -13.97
N ARG A 307 4.73 -2.65 -13.82
CA ARG A 307 5.72 -1.68 -14.31
C ARG A 307 6.32 -2.05 -15.66
N LEU A 308 6.11 -3.29 -16.10
CA LEU A 308 6.74 -3.80 -17.31
C LEU A 308 5.85 -3.55 -18.53
N MET A 309 6.48 -3.17 -19.64
CA MET A 309 5.81 -3.11 -20.95
C MET A 309 6.33 -4.23 -21.83
N LEU A 310 5.44 -5.05 -22.34
CA LEU A 310 5.79 -6.15 -23.25
C LEU A 310 6.08 -5.63 -24.66
N THR A 311 6.91 -6.36 -25.39
CA THR A 311 7.03 -6.18 -26.84
C THR A 311 5.78 -6.68 -27.56
N GLY A 312 5.55 -6.20 -28.80
CA GLY A 312 4.40 -6.64 -29.60
C GLY A 312 4.44 -8.15 -29.88
N GLU A 313 5.63 -8.71 -30.09
CA GLU A 313 5.84 -10.16 -30.25
C GLU A 313 5.40 -10.95 -29.02
N SER A 314 5.76 -10.48 -27.83
CA SER A 314 5.36 -11.14 -26.57
C SER A 314 3.85 -11.07 -26.34
N GLN A 315 3.21 -9.96 -26.75
CA GLN A 315 1.76 -9.81 -26.69
C GLN A 315 1.05 -10.76 -27.66
N LEU A 316 1.56 -10.91 -28.89
CA LEU A 316 1.04 -11.86 -29.89
C LEU A 316 1.20 -13.31 -29.45
N ALA A 317 2.27 -13.62 -28.71
CA ALA A 317 2.48 -14.92 -28.09
C ALA A 317 1.62 -15.14 -26.82
N HIS A 318 0.67 -14.25 -26.52
CA HIS A 318 -0.20 -14.29 -25.33
C HIS A 318 0.55 -14.41 -24.01
N ARG A 319 1.78 -13.89 -23.93
CA ARG A 319 2.55 -13.86 -22.70
C ARG A 319 2.09 -12.74 -21.80
N SER A 320 2.06 -12.98 -20.49
CA SER A 320 1.88 -11.94 -19.49
C SER A 320 3.23 -11.47 -18.91
N ALA A 321 3.24 -10.29 -18.28
CA ALA A 321 4.39 -9.82 -17.52
C ALA A 321 4.77 -10.79 -16.38
N ALA A 322 3.78 -11.45 -15.78
CA ALA A 322 3.99 -12.44 -14.72
C ALA A 322 4.72 -13.69 -15.25
N ASP A 323 4.37 -14.17 -16.44
CA ASP A 323 5.04 -15.31 -17.07
C ASP A 323 6.50 -14.97 -17.36
N ILE A 324 6.75 -13.78 -17.92
CA ILE A 324 8.12 -13.32 -18.23
C ILE A 324 8.94 -13.20 -16.95
N LEU A 325 8.38 -12.63 -15.89
CA LEU A 325 9.06 -12.54 -14.59
C LEU A 325 9.37 -13.92 -14.01
N THR A 326 8.45 -14.87 -14.12
CA THR A 326 8.66 -16.25 -13.63
C THR A 326 9.81 -16.92 -14.36
N ASP A 327 9.89 -16.77 -15.69
CA ASP A 327 11.02 -17.29 -16.49
C ASP A 327 12.35 -16.62 -16.10
N LEU A 328 12.33 -15.30 -15.88
CA LEU A 328 13.53 -14.56 -15.48
C LEU A 328 14.04 -15.01 -14.11
N LEU A 329 13.14 -15.24 -13.15
CA LEU A 329 13.51 -15.73 -11.81
C LEU A 329 14.20 -17.11 -11.86
N GLN A 330 13.84 -17.98 -12.80
CA GLN A 330 14.52 -19.27 -12.99
C GLN A 330 15.95 -19.14 -13.54
N ARG A 331 16.28 -18.01 -14.18
CA ARG A 331 17.58 -17.77 -14.83
C ARG A 331 18.52 -16.95 -13.97
N VAL A 332 18.00 -16.04 -13.16
CA VAL A 332 18.81 -15.19 -12.28
C VAL A 332 19.38 -16.03 -11.15
N ARG A 333 20.71 -15.99 -10.98
CA ARG A 333 21.39 -16.80 -9.96
C ARG A 333 20.98 -16.35 -8.55
N VAL A 334 20.47 -17.29 -7.77
CA VAL A 334 20.17 -17.08 -6.35
C VAL A 334 21.49 -16.99 -5.57
N PRO A 335 21.66 -16.02 -4.66
CA PRO A 335 22.87 -15.93 -3.86
C PRO A 335 23.01 -17.16 -2.97
N ALA A 336 24.21 -17.74 -2.93
CA ALA A 336 24.52 -18.83 -2.01
C ALA A 336 24.44 -18.33 -0.55
N PRO A 337 24.05 -19.19 0.41
CA PRO A 337 24.10 -18.82 1.81
C PRO A 337 25.54 -18.45 2.17
N THR A 338 25.76 -17.23 2.65
CA THR A 338 27.04 -16.85 3.23
C THR A 338 27.22 -17.71 4.49
N ARG A 339 28.23 -18.60 4.48
CA ARG A 339 28.62 -19.38 5.67
C ARG A 339 29.11 -18.47 6.79
#